data_AF-A0A1F5VD77-F1
#
_entry.id   AF-A0A1F5VD77-F1
#
_cell.length_a   1.000
_cell.length_b   1.000
_cell.length_c   1.000
_cell.angle_alpha   90.00
_cell.angle_beta   90.00
_cell.angle_gamma   90.00
#
_symmetry.space_group_name_H-M   'P 1'
#
loop_
_entity.id
_entity.type
_entity.pdbx_description
1 polymer ?
#
loop_
_entity_poly.entity_id
_entity_poly.type
_entity_poly.pdbx_seq_one_letter_code
_entity_poly.pdbx_strand_id
1 'polypeptide(L)'
;MSSLPAFLTVCGNIIYFIANDEIHGRELWKTDGTERSTSMVKNIWEGSSGSMSSTNSQRVICRGNKLLFAASDGKLGLELWETNGTSKGTHLIRDFSSGLSSSNPQGFTPAGNLIFFKVHAGIHGESLWAIPK
;
A
#
# COMPACT_ATOMS: atom_id res chain seq x y z
N MET A 1 17.22 -5.74 15.23
CA MET A 1 17.19 -4.69 14.17
C MET A 1 17.51 -5.29 12.81
N SER A 2 16.54 -5.99 12.23
CA SER A 2 16.57 -6.32 10.80
C SER A 2 15.45 -5.55 10.12
N SER A 3 15.74 -4.31 9.69
CA SER A 3 14.94 -3.66 8.68
C SER A 3 15.61 -3.99 7.35
N LEU A 4 14.98 -4.86 6.56
CA LEU A 4 15.32 -5.01 5.15
C LEU A 4 14.39 -4.05 4.39
N PRO A 5 14.70 -2.73 4.32
CA PRO A 5 13.84 -1.80 3.63
C PRO A 5 13.70 -2.25 2.18
N ALA A 6 12.45 -2.41 1.76
CA ALA A 6 12.10 -2.79 0.40
C ALA A 6 11.18 -1.74 -0.22
N PHE A 7 11.23 -1.64 -1.55
CA PHE A 7 10.29 -0.85 -2.36
C PHE A 7 10.27 0.64 -2.04
N LEU A 8 11.40 1.31 -2.27
CA LEU A 8 11.46 2.77 -2.22
C LEU A 8 10.64 3.36 -3.36
N THR A 9 9.63 4.16 -3.00
CA THR A 9 8.78 4.90 -3.95
C THR A 9 8.76 6.36 -3.58
N VAL A 10 9.13 7.23 -4.52
CA VAL A 10 9.11 8.69 -4.33
C VAL A 10 7.74 9.25 -4.76
N CYS A 11 7.07 9.96 -3.85
CA CYS A 11 5.79 10.64 -4.07
C CYS A 11 5.87 12.10 -3.63
N GLY A 12 6.03 13.01 -4.60
CA GLY A 12 6.38 14.39 -4.28
C GLY A 12 7.69 14.43 -3.49
N ASN A 13 7.64 14.99 -2.27
CA ASN A 13 8.81 15.10 -1.38
C ASN A 13 8.91 13.98 -0.33
N ILE A 14 8.05 12.95 -0.42
CA ILE A 14 8.03 11.85 0.53
C ILE A 14 8.55 10.59 -0.16
N ILE A 15 9.50 9.92 0.48
CA ILE A 15 9.94 8.59 0.13
C ILE A 15 9.18 7.60 1.00
N TYR A 16 8.46 6.69 0.36
CA TYR A 16 7.77 5.57 1.01
C TYR A 16 8.58 4.30 0.86
N PHE A 17 8.56 3.45 1.87
CA PHE A 17 9.24 2.15 1.88
C PHE A 17 8.57 1.20 2.87
N ILE A 18 8.82 -0.10 2.74
CA ILE A 18 8.34 -1.11 3.69
C ILE A 18 9.42 -1.37 4.72
N ALA A 19 9.08 -1.34 6.01
CA ALA A 19 9.98 -1.73 7.09
C ALA A 19 9.23 -2.47 8.20
N ASN A 20 9.99 -3.24 8.98
CA ASN A 20 9.53 -3.97 10.16
C ASN A 20 10.25 -3.43 11.40
N ASP A 21 9.49 -3.05 12.42
CA ASP A 21 10.01 -2.58 13.72
C ASP A 21 10.00 -3.65 14.81
N GLU A 22 9.73 -4.90 14.43
CA GLU A 22 9.63 -6.09 15.30
C GLU A 22 8.41 -6.05 16.27
N ILE A 23 7.61 -4.98 16.26
CA ILE A 23 6.42 -4.81 17.10
C ILE A 23 5.15 -4.95 16.26
N HIS A 24 5.09 -4.25 15.13
CA HIS A 24 3.90 -4.16 14.27
C HIS A 24 4.02 -5.01 13.01
N GLY A 25 5.15 -5.71 12.84
CA GLY A 25 5.45 -6.40 11.59
C GLY A 25 5.77 -5.42 10.46
N ARG A 26 5.61 -5.87 9.21
CA ARG A 26 5.91 -5.07 8.03
C ARG A 26 4.79 -4.09 7.70
N GLU A 27 5.10 -2.81 7.81
CA GLU A 27 4.17 -1.71 7.55
C GLU A 27 4.72 -0.74 6.50
N LEU A 28 3.88 0.20 6.07
CA LEU A 28 4.30 1.33 5.23
C LEU A 28 4.95 2.41 6.10
N TRP A 29 6.18 2.78 5.74
CA TRP A 29 6.96 3.85 6.35
C TRP A 29 7.19 4.98 5.36
N LYS A 30 7.48 6.16 5.90
CA LYS A 30 7.82 7.35 5.13
C LYS A 30 9.08 8.02 5.67
N THR A 31 9.77 8.77 4.80
CA THR A 31 10.90 9.63 5.14
C THR A 31 11.05 10.75 4.10
N ASP A 32 11.69 11.85 4.48
CA ASP A 32 12.23 12.88 3.58
C ASP A 32 13.75 12.75 3.36
N GLY A 33 14.35 11.68 3.90
CA GLY A 33 15.80 11.47 3.93
C GLY A 33 16.46 11.84 5.27
N THR A 34 15.69 12.38 6.23
CA THR A 34 16.16 12.64 7.60
C THR A 34 15.62 11.63 8.59
N GLU A 35 16.38 11.37 9.65
CA GLU A 35 15.93 10.50 10.75
C GLU A 35 14.64 11.04 11.39
N ARG A 36 14.53 12.36 11.57
CA ARG A 36 13.40 13.02 12.22
C ARG A 36 12.08 12.84 11.50
N SER A 37 12.09 12.78 10.17
CA SER A 37 10.87 12.57 9.37
C SER A 37 10.54 11.10 9.18
N THR A 38 11.47 10.21 9.53
CA THR A 38 11.33 8.77 9.32
C THR A 38 10.35 8.19 10.32
N SER A 39 9.21 7.71 9.83
CA SER A 39 8.11 7.25 10.69
C SER A 39 7.18 6.29 9.97
N MET A 40 6.53 5.41 10.72
CA MET A 40 5.43 4.59 10.21
C MET A 40 4.27 5.48 9.80
N VAL A 41 3.68 5.22 8.63
CA VAL A 41 2.53 5.99 8.13
C VAL A 41 1.29 5.71 8.98
N LYS A 42 1.01 4.43 9.20
CA LYS A 42 -0.08 3.91 10.01
C LYS A 42 0.20 2.43 10.32
N ASN A 43 -0.13 1.99 11.53
CA ASN A 43 -0.27 0.55 11.81
C ASN A 43 -1.60 0.08 11.22
N ILE A 44 -1.58 -0.55 10.04
CA ILE A 44 -2.81 -0.97 9.35
C ILE A 44 -3.30 -2.30 9.89
N TRP A 45 -2.41 -3.27 10.10
CA TRP A 45 -2.76 -4.54 10.73
C TRP A 45 -2.62 -4.41 12.24
N GLU A 46 -3.72 -4.52 12.98
CA GLU A 46 -3.69 -4.48 14.46
C GLU A 46 -3.04 -5.77 15.02
N GLY A 47 -1.71 -5.82 15.05
CA GLY A 47 -0.93 -6.99 15.50
C GLY A 47 0.52 -6.99 14.99
N SER A 48 1.23 -8.11 15.15
CA SER A 48 2.65 -8.23 14.77
C SER A 48 2.89 -8.84 13.39
N SER A 49 1.83 -9.17 12.65
CA SER A 49 1.93 -9.79 11.31
C SER A 49 2.37 -8.80 10.23
N GLY A 50 1.98 -7.53 10.38
CA GLY A 50 2.17 -6.49 9.37
C GLY A 50 1.16 -6.53 8.24
N SER A 51 0.91 -5.38 7.64
CA SER A 51 -0.06 -5.19 6.56
C SER A 51 0.48 -5.45 5.15
N MET A 52 1.80 -5.59 4.97
CA MET A 52 2.43 -5.68 3.65
C MET A 52 3.45 -6.84 3.52
N SER A 53 3.53 -7.43 2.31
CA SER A 53 4.53 -8.45 1.95
C SER A 53 5.79 -7.83 1.35
N SER A 54 6.96 -8.44 1.58
CA SER A 54 8.27 -8.00 1.03
C SER A 54 8.49 -8.36 -0.44
N THR A 55 7.48 -8.86 -1.15
CA THR A 55 7.53 -9.16 -2.60
C THR A 55 6.69 -8.19 -3.45
N ASN A 56 6.24 -7.08 -2.86
CA ASN A 56 5.17 -6.20 -3.35
C ASN A 56 5.59 -5.04 -4.30
N SER A 57 6.70 -5.08 -5.06
CA SER A 57 7.11 -3.96 -5.93
C SER A 57 6.04 -3.52 -6.94
N GLN A 58 5.21 -4.45 -7.42
CA GLN A 58 4.16 -4.16 -8.40
C GLN A 58 2.84 -3.67 -7.77
N ARG A 59 2.82 -3.42 -6.45
CA ARG A 59 1.61 -3.13 -5.69
C ARG A 59 1.60 -1.74 -5.06
N VAL A 60 2.43 -0.83 -5.56
CA VAL A 60 2.51 0.57 -5.10
C VAL A 60 2.66 1.50 -6.30
N ILE A 61 2.03 2.68 -6.25
CA ILE A 61 2.25 3.74 -7.25
C ILE A 61 1.92 5.12 -6.68
N CYS A 62 2.60 6.13 -7.20
CA CYS A 62 2.28 7.52 -6.93
C CYS A 62 1.15 8.07 -7.81
N ARG A 63 0.20 8.70 -7.13
CA ARG A 63 -0.99 9.35 -7.67
C ARG A 63 -0.98 10.82 -7.21
N GLY A 64 -0.31 11.67 -7.98
CA GLY A 64 0.02 13.03 -7.55
C GLY A 64 0.86 13.03 -6.26
N ASN A 65 0.33 13.66 -5.21
CA ASN A 65 0.98 13.71 -3.89
C ASN A 65 0.50 12.61 -2.92
N LYS A 66 -0.22 11.61 -3.43
CA LYS A 66 -0.71 10.47 -2.65
C LYS A 66 -0.13 9.17 -3.17
N LEU A 67 0.04 8.20 -2.28
CA LEU A 67 0.47 6.85 -2.63
C LEU A 67 -0.76 5.94 -2.65
N LEU A 68 -0.89 5.17 -3.73
CA LEU A 68 -1.77 4.01 -3.80
C LEU A 68 -0.95 2.76 -3.52
N PHE A 69 -1.50 1.85 -2.72
CA PHE A 69 -0.78 0.64 -2.35
C PHE A 69 -1.73 -0.51 -1.98
N ALA A 70 -1.23 -1.75 -2.04
CA ALA A 70 -1.94 -2.91 -1.52
C ALA A 70 -1.54 -3.21 -0.08
N ALA A 71 -2.52 -3.35 0.81
CA ALA A 71 -2.32 -3.70 2.21
C ALA A 71 -3.53 -4.47 2.79
N SER A 72 -3.31 -5.20 3.89
CA SER A 72 -4.34 -5.92 4.65
C SER A 72 -4.38 -5.41 6.09
N ASP A 73 -5.58 -5.24 6.62
CA ASP A 73 -5.82 -4.84 8.02
C ASP A 73 -6.00 -6.02 8.98
N GLY A 74 -5.81 -7.25 8.48
CA GLY A 74 -6.03 -8.50 9.22
C GLY A 74 -7.49 -8.92 9.34
N LYS A 75 -8.43 -8.12 8.82
CA LYS A 75 -9.87 -8.42 8.77
C LYS A 75 -10.33 -8.65 7.33
N LEU A 76 -9.66 -8.01 6.38
CA LEU A 76 -9.80 -8.17 4.93
C LEU A 76 -8.50 -8.74 4.34
N GLY A 77 -8.56 -9.28 3.11
CA GLY A 77 -7.36 -9.64 2.37
C GLY A 77 -6.51 -8.44 1.95
N LEU A 78 -5.58 -8.63 0.99
CA LEU A 78 -4.82 -7.49 0.44
C LEU A 78 -5.72 -6.70 -0.49
N GLU A 79 -6.07 -5.49 -0.06
CA GLU A 79 -6.98 -4.58 -0.74
C GLU A 79 -6.29 -3.27 -1.14
N LEU A 80 -7.01 -2.38 -1.84
CA LEU A 80 -6.46 -1.12 -2.35
C LEU A 80 -6.59 0.02 -1.32
N TRP A 81 -5.46 0.59 -0.92
CA TRP A 81 -5.37 1.69 0.04
C TRP A 81 -4.78 2.95 -0.59
N GLU A 82 -5.12 4.10 -0.02
CA GLU A 82 -4.53 5.40 -0.35
C GLU A 82 -3.96 6.05 0.91
N THR A 83 -2.83 6.73 0.78
CA THR A 83 -2.28 7.60 1.83
C THR A 83 -1.75 8.93 1.27
N ASN A 84 -1.88 9.98 2.07
CA ASN A 84 -1.16 11.26 1.87
C ASN A 84 0.10 11.36 2.76
N GLY A 85 0.54 10.24 3.35
CA GLY A 85 1.66 10.18 4.27
C GLY A 85 1.29 10.46 5.73
N THR A 86 0.01 10.52 6.07
CA THR A 86 -0.45 10.65 7.47
C THR A 86 -1.39 9.51 7.83
N SER A 87 -1.39 9.10 9.10
CA SER A 87 -2.32 8.07 9.59
C SER A 87 -3.79 8.44 9.33
N LYS A 88 -4.18 9.71 9.54
CA LYS A 88 -5.53 10.21 9.26
C LYS A 88 -5.91 10.19 7.77
N GLY A 89 -4.94 10.44 6.89
CA GLY A 89 -5.16 10.36 5.44
C GLY A 89 -4.99 8.96 4.86
N THR A 90 -4.74 7.94 5.69
CA THR A 90 -4.55 6.56 5.26
C THR A 90 -5.84 5.76 5.42
N HIS A 91 -6.41 5.36 4.29
CA HIS A 91 -7.72 4.72 4.25
C HIS A 91 -7.83 3.72 3.11
N LEU A 92 -8.68 2.71 3.31
CA LEU A 92 -9.11 1.77 2.28
C LEU A 92 -9.92 2.55 1.24
N ILE A 93 -9.56 2.43 -0.05
CA ILE A 93 -10.35 3.03 -1.13
C ILE A 93 -11.63 2.22 -1.34
N ARG A 94 -11.45 0.91 -1.46
CA ARG A 94 -12.54 -0.05 -1.70
C ARG A 94 -12.07 -1.45 -1.39
N ASP A 95 -12.96 -2.23 -0.79
CA ASP A 95 -12.88 -3.68 -0.77
C ASP A 95 -13.44 -4.24 -2.08
N PHE A 96 -12.59 -4.86 -2.90
CA PHE A 96 -12.98 -5.44 -4.18
C PHE A 96 -13.35 -6.93 -4.08
N SER A 97 -13.18 -7.57 -2.90
CA SER A 97 -13.45 -8.99 -2.73
C SER A 97 -14.06 -9.31 -1.37
N SER A 98 -15.15 -10.09 -1.33
CA SER A 98 -15.87 -10.30 -0.06
C SER A 98 -15.02 -11.03 1.00
N GLY A 99 -14.96 -10.45 2.20
CA GLY A 99 -14.42 -11.09 3.41
C GLY A 99 -12.89 -11.16 3.41
N LEU A 100 -12.33 -12.31 3.80
CA LEU A 100 -10.87 -12.53 3.87
C LEU A 100 -10.22 -12.78 2.49
N SER A 101 -11.01 -12.75 1.43
CA SER A 101 -10.46 -12.84 0.08
C SER A 101 -9.56 -11.63 -0.17
N SER A 102 -8.53 -11.82 -0.97
CA SER A 102 -7.59 -10.76 -1.34
C SER A 102 -7.89 -10.33 -2.76
N SER A 103 -8.24 -9.06 -2.95
CA SER A 103 -8.34 -8.50 -4.30
C SER A 103 -7.01 -8.31 -4.99
N ASN A 104 -5.89 -8.45 -4.27
CA ASN A 104 -4.55 -8.44 -4.83
C ASN A 104 -4.29 -7.31 -5.87
N PRO A 105 -4.48 -6.02 -5.51
CA PRO A 105 -4.24 -4.92 -6.43
C PRO A 105 -2.78 -4.90 -6.89
N GLN A 106 -2.57 -4.96 -8.21
CA GLN A 106 -1.23 -5.03 -8.79
C GLN A 106 -1.18 -4.50 -10.22
N GLY A 107 0.03 -4.28 -10.73
CA GLY A 107 0.26 -3.88 -12.13
C GLY A 107 -0.19 -2.45 -12.43
N PHE A 108 -0.05 -1.55 -11.45
CA PHE A 108 -0.40 -0.16 -11.59
C PHE A 108 0.32 0.49 -12.79
N THR A 109 -0.45 0.95 -13.77
CA THR A 109 0.05 1.49 -15.04
C THR A 109 -0.61 2.84 -15.34
N PRO A 110 0.15 3.95 -15.28
CA PRO A 110 -0.32 5.27 -15.69
C PRO A 110 -0.63 5.32 -17.20
N ALA A 111 -1.82 5.79 -17.58
CA ALA A 111 -2.16 6.09 -18.98
C ALA A 111 -3.12 7.29 -19.08
N GLY A 112 -2.69 8.37 -19.75
CA GLY A 112 -3.44 9.62 -19.78
C GLY A 112 -3.70 10.17 -18.37
N ASN A 113 -4.96 10.47 -18.07
CA ASN A 113 -5.42 10.94 -16.74
C ASN A 113 -5.86 9.79 -15.81
N LEU A 114 -5.56 8.54 -16.17
CA LEU A 114 -5.97 7.35 -15.42
C LEU A 114 -4.75 6.54 -14.95
N ILE A 115 -4.95 5.74 -13.91
CA ILE A 115 -4.08 4.66 -13.46
C ILE A 115 -4.88 3.37 -13.59
N PHE A 116 -4.39 2.47 -14.42
CA PHE A 116 -4.97 1.14 -14.60
C PHE A 116 -4.30 0.15 -13.64
N PHE A 117 -5.06 -0.81 -13.12
CA PHE A 117 -4.54 -1.87 -12.25
C PHE A 117 -5.44 -3.08 -12.31
N LYS A 118 -4.88 -4.25 -11.99
CA LYS A 118 -5.64 -5.50 -11.88
C LYS A 118 -6.06 -5.72 -10.44
N VAL A 119 -7.24 -6.30 -10.27
CA VAL A 119 -7.71 -6.87 -9.00
C VAL A 119 -8.33 -8.24 -9.26
N HIS A 120 -8.31 -9.13 -8.26
CA HIS A 120 -9.03 -10.38 -8.23
C HIS A 120 -10.38 -10.20 -7.53
N ALA A 121 -11.47 -10.18 -8.30
CA ALA A 121 -12.82 -9.99 -7.77
C ALA A 121 -13.50 -11.34 -7.50
N GLY A 122 -12.97 -12.09 -6.53
CA GLY A 122 -13.54 -13.37 -6.10
C GLY A 122 -13.73 -14.37 -7.26
N ILE A 123 -14.94 -14.92 -7.40
CA ILE A 123 -15.28 -15.96 -8.40
C ILE A 123 -15.19 -15.49 -9.86
N HIS A 124 -15.06 -14.18 -10.10
CA HIS A 124 -15.01 -13.62 -11.45
C HIS A 124 -13.59 -13.52 -12.04
N GLY A 125 -12.55 -13.94 -11.30
CA GLY A 125 -11.18 -13.94 -11.80
C GLY A 125 -10.53 -12.54 -11.79
N GLU A 126 -9.51 -12.32 -12.63
CA GLU A 126 -8.83 -11.02 -12.71
C GLU A 126 -9.71 -10.00 -13.46
N SER A 127 -9.87 -8.81 -12.90
CA SER A 127 -10.57 -7.68 -13.49
C SER A 127 -9.61 -6.49 -13.64
N LEU A 128 -9.72 -5.78 -14.77
CA LEU A 128 -9.00 -4.53 -15.00
C LEU A 128 -9.83 -3.35 -14.50
N TRP A 129 -9.22 -2.50 -13.68
CA TRP A 129 -9.83 -1.29 -13.13
C TRP A 129 -9.01 -0.06 -13.49
N ALA A 130 -9.66 1.11 -13.44
CA ALA A 130 -9.00 2.40 -13.59
C ALA A 130 -9.50 3.39 -12.54
N ILE A 131 -8.60 4.22 -12.04
CA ILE A 131 -8.92 5.40 -11.24
C ILE A 131 -8.24 6.63 -11.84
N PRO A 132 -8.79 7.85 -11.66
CA PRO A 132 -8.11 9.07 -12.05
C PRO A 132 -6.71 9.15 -11.44
N LYS A 133 -5.78 9.85 -12.09
CA LYS A 133 -4.49 10.24 -11.48
C LYS A 133 -4.67 11.28 -10.39
#